data_AF-A0A2V9ZDA9-F1
#
_entry.id   AF-A0A2V9ZDA9-F1
#
_cell.length_a   1.000
_cell.length_b   1.000
_cell.length_c   1.000
_cell.angle_alpha   90.00
_cell.angle_beta   90.00
_cell.angle_gamma   90.00
#
_symmetry.space_group_name_H-M   'P 1'
#
loop_
_entity.id
_entity.type
_entity.pdbx_description
1 polymer ?
#
loop_
_entity_poly.entity_id
_entity_poly.type
_entity_poly.pdbx_seq_one_letter_code
_entity_poly.pdbx_strand_id
1 'polypeptide(L)' 'MASSVAEDFIETVAMEMCSGIDAVVEGWMAEFESILQNPQLTTLGRLQEVSAMIARYKAVSGKSELRRWVH' A
#
# COMPACT_ATOMS: atom_id res chain seq x y z
N MET A 1 -1.95 33.65 -16.97
CA MET A 1 -1.76 32.47 -17.82
C MET A 1 -2.95 31.57 -17.56
N ALA A 2 -3.86 31.45 -18.51
CA ALA A 2 -5.08 30.67 -18.32
C ALA A 2 -4.72 29.19 -18.54
N SER A 3 -4.61 28.43 -17.45
CA SER A 3 -4.68 26.98 -17.49
C SER A 3 -5.96 26.59 -18.23
N SER A 4 -5.86 25.69 -19.20
CA SER A 4 -7.08 25.17 -19.82
C SER A 4 -7.82 24.31 -18.79
N VAL A 5 -9.15 24.33 -18.77
CA VAL A 5 -9.96 23.51 -17.86
C VAL A 5 -9.54 22.03 -17.87
N ALA A 6 -8.97 21.56 -18.98
CA ALA A 6 -8.41 20.21 -19.11
C ALA A 6 -7.14 19.99 -18.28
N GLU A 7 -6.23 20.96 -18.20
CA GLU A 7 -5.01 20.89 -17.40
C GLU A 7 -5.34 20.86 -15.90
N ASP A 8 -6.23 21.75 -15.45
CA ASP A 8 -6.70 21.79 -14.05
C ASP A 8 -7.40 20.48 -13.64
N PHE A 9 -8.19 19.90 -14.55
CA PHE A 9 -8.85 18.61 -14.32
C PHE A 9 -7.84 17.46 -14.21
N ILE A 10 -6.87 17.39 -15.12
CA ILE A 10 -5.83 16.34 -15.09
C ILE A 10 -5.00 16.45 -13.81
N GLU A 11 -4.62 17.66 -13.41
CA GLU A 11 -3.87 17.89 -12.17
C GLU A 11 -4.66 17.45 -10.95
N THR A 12 -5.94 17.80 -10.88
CA THR A 12 -6.84 17.36 -9.80
C THR A 12 -6.94 15.84 -9.71
N VAL A 13 -7.14 15.16 -10.85
CA VAL A 13 -7.20 13.70 -10.90
C VAL A 13 -5.87 13.07 -10.47
N ALA A 14 -4.74 13.63 -10.92
CA ALA A 14 -3.41 13.14 -10.54
C ALA A 14 -3.16 13.29 -9.03
N MET A 15 -3.55 14.43 -8.44
CA MET A 15 -3.44 14.65 -6.99
C MET A 15 -4.30 13.65 -6.20
N GLU A 16 -5.54 13.42 -6.64
CA GLU A 16 -6.43 12.44 -6.00
C GLU A 16 -5.86 11.02 -6.08
N MET A 17 -5.33 10.63 -7.24
CA MET A 17 -4.66 9.33 -7.40
C MET A 17 -3.44 9.20 -6.48
N CYS A 18 -2.62 10.24 -6.38
CA CYS A 18 -1.47 10.25 -5.47
C CYS A 18 -1.91 10.14 -4.01
N SER A 19 -2.93 10.89 -3.59
CA SER A 19 -3.48 10.83 -2.24
C SER A 19 -4.05 9.45 -1.91
N GLY A 20 -4.77 8.83 -2.85
CA GLY A 20 -5.28 7.47 -2.70
C GLY A 20 -4.17 6.43 -2.55
N ILE A 21 -3.08 6.55 -3.31
CA ILE A 21 -1.92 5.67 -3.19
C ILE A 21 -1.26 5.84 -1.82
N ASP A 22 -1.05 7.09 -1.38
CA ASP A 22 -0.42 7.40 -0.10
C ASP A 22 -1.23 6.83 1.08
N ALA A 23 -2.55 7.04 1.08
CA ALA A 23 -3.44 6.50 2.11
C ALA A 23 -3.42 4.96 2.19
N VAL A 24 -3.36 4.28 1.04
CA VAL A 24 -3.26 2.81 0.99
C VAL A 24 -1.91 2.33 1.52
N VAL A 25 -0.83 3.01 1.15
CA VAL A 25 0.52 2.69 1.63
C VAL A 25 0.61 2.91 3.14
N GLU A 26 0.09 4.02 3.66
CA GLU A 26 0.04 4.33 5.08
C GLU A 26 -0.74 3.25 5.85
N GLY A 27 -1.90 2.83 5.34
CA GLY A 27 -2.69 1.75 5.94
C GLY A 27 -1.90 0.44 6.05
N TRP A 28 -1.15 0.06 5.01
CA TRP A 28 -0.27 -1.11 5.06
C TRP A 28 0.89 -0.93 6.04
N MET A 29 1.51 0.25 6.10
CA MET A 29 2.58 0.53 7.04
C MET A 29 2.09 0.43 8.49
N ALA A 30 0.89 0.94 8.78
CA ALA A 30 0.26 0.82 10.10
C ALA A 30 -0.03 -0.66 10.46
N GLU A 31 -0.48 -1.47 9.49
CA GLU A 31 -0.69 -2.90 9.69
C GLU A 31 0.64 -3.61 10.02
N PHE A 32 1.71 -3.34 9.26
CA PHE A 32 3.04 -3.86 9.55
C PHE A 32 3.55 -3.45 10.93
N GLU A 33 3.40 -2.17 11.28
CA GLU A 33 3.79 -1.66 12.59
C GLU A 33 3.05 -2.39 13.71
N SER A 34 1.74 -2.61 13.56
CA SER A 34 0.93 -3.35 14.52
C SER A 34 1.42 -4.80 14.71
N ILE A 35 1.78 -5.49 13.63
CA ILE A 35 2.30 -6.87 13.69
C ILE A 35 3.66 -6.89 14.41
N LEU A 36 4.55 -5.97 14.06
CA LEU A 36 5.90 -5.91 14.62
C LEU A 36 5.88 -5.58 16.11
N GLN A 37 5.05 -4.63 16.51
CA GLN A 37 4.93 -4.15 17.89
C GLN A 37 4.04 -5.03 18.78
N ASN A 38 3.30 -5.99 18.21
CA ASN A 38 2.41 -6.85 19.00
C ASN A 38 3.21 -7.72 20.00
N PRO A 39 3.07 -7.51 21.33
CA PRO A 39 3.84 -8.25 22.32
C PRO A 39 3.39 -9.70 22.48
N GLN A 40 2.21 -10.07 21.98
CA GLN A 40 1.65 -11.42 22.05
C GLN A 40 2.16 -12.34 20.95
N LEU A 41 2.77 -11.79 19.90
CA LEU A 41 3.31 -12.58 18.81
C LEU A 41 4.73 -13.04 19.13
N THR A 42 4.99 -14.32 18.88
CA THR A 42 6.37 -14.82 18.77
C THR A 42 7.00 -14.34 17.46
N THR A 43 8.31 -14.53 17.29
CA THR A 43 8.97 -14.26 16.00
C THR A 43 8.31 -15.03 14.85
N LEU A 44 7.96 -16.30 15.07
CA LEU A 44 7.24 -17.11 14.09
C LEU A 44 5.84 -16.56 13.82
N GLY A 45 5.11 -16.15 14.86
CA GLY A 45 3.78 -15.54 14.72
C GLY A 45 3.82 -14.26 13.85
N ARG A 46 4.82 -13.39 14.04
CA ARG A 46 5.02 -12.22 13.19
C ARG A 46 5.24 -12.59 11.72
N LEU A 47 6.06 -13.60 11.44
CA LEU A 47 6.30 -14.08 10.07
C LEU A 47 5.02 -14.62 9.43
N GLN A 48 4.18 -15.33 10.19
CA GLN A 48 2.90 -15.85 9.73
C GLN A 48 1.93 -14.72 9.39
N GLU A 49 1.81 -13.71 10.25
CA GLU A 49 0.95 -12.55 10.00
C GLU A 49 1.40 -11.73 8.79
N VAL A 50 2.71 -11.48 8.66
CA VAL A 50 3.28 -10.85 7.46
C VAL A 50 2.98 -11.67 6.20
N SER A 51 3.10 -12.99 6.28
CA SER A 51 2.79 -13.89 5.16
C SER A 51 1.30 -13.84 4.78
N ALA A 52 0.41 -13.77 5.78
CA ALA A 52 -1.02 -13.61 5.56
C ALA A 52 -1.37 -12.27 4.91
N MET A 53 -0.71 -11.19 5.33
CA MET A 53 -0.86 -9.86 4.72
C MET A 53 -0.44 -9.87 3.23
N ILE A 54 0.71 -10.47 2.91
CA ILE A 54 1.17 -10.64 1.53
C ILE A 54 0.17 -11.47 0.71
N ALA A 55 -0.37 -12.55 1.29
CA ALA A 55 -1.36 -13.38 0.64
C ALA A 55 -2.66 -12.62 0.33
N ARG A 56 -3.15 -11.78 1.27
CA ARG A 56 -4.31 -10.90 1.06
C ARG A 56 -4.08 -9.94 -0.11
N TYR A 57 -2.93 -9.27 -0.14
CA TYR A 57 -2.60 -8.36 -1.24
C TYR A 57 -2.56 -9.08 -2.60
N LYS A 58 -1.92 -10.25 -2.66
CA LYS A 58 -1.87 -11.08 -3.88
C LYS A 58 -3.26 -11.48 -4.36
N ALA A 59 -4.14 -11.88 -3.46
CA ALA A 59 -5.52 -12.26 -3.78
C ALA A 59 -6.33 -11.09 -4.36
N VAL A 60 -6.28 -9.92 -3.73
CA VAL A 60 -7.00 -8.72 -4.20
C VAL A 60 -6.45 -8.20 -5.54
N SER A 61 -5.13 -8.27 -5.73
CA SER A 61 -4.48 -7.77 -6.96
C SER A 61 -4.40 -8.79 -8.10
N GLY A 62 -4.81 -10.04 -7.87
CA GLY A 62 -4.67 -11.13 -8.85
C GLY A 62 -3.22 -11.51 -9.16
N LYS A 63 -2.26 -11.11 -8.30
CA LYS A 63 -0.82 -11.35 -8.53
C LYS A 63 -0.40 -12.68 -7.92
N SER A 64 0.18 -13.56 -8.74
CA SER A 64 0.87 -14.76 -8.25
C SER A 64 2.18 -14.41 -7.53
N GLU A 65 2.90 -13.41 -8.05
CA GLU A 65 4.19 -12.95 -7.53
C GLU A 65 4.25 -11.43 -7.42
N LEU A 66 4.99 -10.96 -6.42
CA LEU A 66 5.25 -9.54 -6.23
C LEU A 66 6.58 -9.21 -6.90
N ARG A 67 6.60 -8.13 -7.69
CA ARG A 67 7.84 -7.64 -8.28
C ARG A 67 8.70 -7.07 -7.17
N ARG A 68 9.93 -7.57 -7.06
CA ARG A 68 10.95 -6.89 -6.27
C ARG A 68 11.23 -5.55 -6.96
N TRP A 69 11.06 -4.46 -6.24
CA TRP A 69 11.53 -3.18 -6.72
C TRP A 69 13.05 -3.17 -6.72
N VAL A 70 13.65 -2.87 -7.86
CA VAL A 70 15.10 -2.77 -8.05
C VAL A 70 15.35 -1.32 -8.43
N HIS A 71 16.06 -0.61 -7.56
CA HIS A 71 16.61 0.71 -7.83
C HIS A 71 17.95 0.58 -8.54
#